data_AF-A0A9Q8PAD2-F1
#
_entry.id   AF-A0A9Q8PAD2-F1
#
_cell.length_a   1.000
_cell.length_b   1.000
_cell.length_c   1.000
_cell.angle_alpha   90.00
_cell.angle_beta   90.00
_cell.angle_gamma   90.00
#
_symmetry.space_group_name_H-M   'P 1'
#
loop_
_entity.id
_entity.type
_entity.pdbx_description
1 polymer ?
#
loop_
_entity_poly.entity_id
_entity_poly.type
_entity_poly.pdbx_seq_one_letter_code
_entity_poly.pdbx_strand_id
1 'polypeptide(L)'
;MLQLNYSKYVYQGGDLGGIIFHCQATQFPDDLISGHSNFWLIGLTADDLARYKANQTTVDETTYLNNLENYITNSSGYRKMQQTHPLVLAYALTDLPPGYAMWIYSIMREAVDPSLPDWTADQIITWSLMYLIHDPYAGLRIQKEMLAEGAFAPLEEGGGLLPYVKQPVAISEFPYDLW
;
A
#
# COMPACT_ATOMS: atom_id res chain seq x y z
N MET A 1 1.13 3.26 -21.37
CA MET A 1 0.73 4.53 -22.02
C MET A 1 1.23 4.64 -23.46
N LEU A 2 2.51 4.39 -23.73
CA LEU A 2 3.06 4.48 -25.10
C LEU A 2 2.34 3.62 -26.14
N GLN A 3 2.01 2.35 -25.83
CA GLN A 3 1.26 1.47 -26.74
C GLN A 3 -0.15 1.99 -27.07
N LEU A 4 -0.70 2.89 -26.25
CA LEU A 4 -1.99 3.56 -26.47
C LEU A 4 -1.82 4.93 -27.15
N ASN A 5 -0.59 5.29 -27.56
CA ASN A 5 -0.23 6.58 -28.16
C ASN A 5 -0.43 7.81 -27.27
N TYR A 6 -0.38 7.64 -25.94
CA TYR A 6 -0.36 8.75 -25.00
C TYR A 6 1.09 9.12 -24.64
N SER A 7 1.55 10.26 -25.15
CA SER A 7 2.85 10.87 -24.80
C SER A 7 2.80 11.74 -23.55
N LYS A 8 1.60 12.11 -23.09
CA LYS A 8 1.34 12.79 -21.82
C LYS A 8 0.18 12.11 -21.11
N TYR A 9 0.29 11.92 -19.80
CA TYR A 9 -0.76 11.27 -19.01
C TYR A 9 -0.78 11.75 -17.55
N VAL A 10 -1.94 11.53 -16.91
CA VAL A 10 -2.12 11.71 -15.47
C VAL A 10 -2.09 10.34 -14.79
N TYR A 11 -1.62 10.29 -13.55
CA TYR A 11 -1.59 9.07 -12.75
C TYR A 11 -2.60 9.16 -11.60
N GLN A 12 -3.29 8.05 -11.33
CA GLN A 12 -4.07 7.89 -10.11
C GLN A 12 -3.62 6.59 -9.43
N GLY A 13 -3.36 6.63 -8.13
CA GLY A 13 -3.02 5.41 -7.39
C GLY A 13 -3.24 5.50 -5.89
N GLY A 14 -3.82 4.42 -5.37
CA GLY A 14 -3.85 4.06 -3.95
C GLY A 14 -3.00 2.81 -3.68
N ASP A 15 -2.86 2.40 -2.42
CA ASP A 15 -2.08 1.23 -2.01
C ASP A 15 -0.69 1.17 -2.71
N LEU A 16 -0.28 0.02 -3.26
CA LEU A 16 0.98 -0.10 -4.00
C LEU A 16 1.03 0.82 -5.23
N GLY A 17 -0.13 1.19 -5.80
CA GLY A 17 -0.22 2.20 -6.84
C GLY A 17 0.24 3.58 -6.38
N GLY A 18 -0.03 3.96 -5.13
CA GLY A 18 0.51 5.18 -4.52
C GLY A 18 2.04 5.15 -4.47
N ILE A 19 2.63 3.99 -4.15
CA ILE A 19 4.09 3.82 -4.14
C ILE A 19 4.66 3.82 -5.58
N ILE A 20 4.02 3.10 -6.51
CA ILE A 20 4.40 3.07 -7.93
C ILE A 20 4.31 4.46 -8.55
N PHE A 21 3.42 5.32 -8.06
CA PHE A 21 3.33 6.71 -8.51
C PHE A 21 4.67 7.44 -8.35
N HIS A 22 5.36 7.29 -7.21
CA HIS A 22 6.69 7.89 -7.00
C HIS A 22 7.71 7.39 -8.03
N CYS A 23 7.68 6.10 -8.35
CA CYS A 23 8.53 5.52 -9.39
C CYS A 23 8.19 6.08 -10.78
N GLN A 24 6.91 6.19 -11.14
CA GLN A 24 6.49 6.74 -12.44
C GLN A 24 6.87 8.21 -12.58
N ALA A 25 6.68 9.00 -11.52
CA ALA A 25 7.01 10.42 -11.49
C ALA A 25 8.51 10.71 -11.70
N THR A 26 9.36 9.81 -11.22
CA THR A 26 10.81 9.93 -11.33
C THR A 26 11.37 9.34 -12.61
N GLN A 27 10.82 8.22 -13.09
CA GLN A 27 11.29 7.57 -14.32
C GLN A 27 10.76 8.22 -15.60
N PHE A 28 9.53 8.77 -15.55
CA PHE A 28 8.87 9.40 -16.70
C PHE A 28 8.48 10.85 -16.41
N PRO A 29 9.44 11.70 -15.99
CA PRO A 29 9.15 13.00 -15.41
C PRO A 29 8.53 13.99 -16.39
N ASP A 30 8.80 13.81 -17.68
CA ASP A 30 8.28 14.68 -18.72
C ASP A 30 6.91 14.20 -19.21
N ASP A 31 6.64 12.89 -19.19
CA ASP A 31 5.41 12.30 -19.74
C ASP A 31 4.27 12.28 -18.72
N LEU A 32 4.59 12.10 -17.45
CA LEU A 32 3.66 12.26 -16.35
C LEU A 32 3.45 13.77 -16.09
N ILE A 33 2.26 14.30 -16.35
CA ILE A 33 1.99 15.74 -16.21
C ILE A 33 1.42 16.14 -14.85
N SER A 34 0.74 15.22 -14.17
CA SER A 34 0.20 15.40 -12.82
C SER A 34 -0.26 14.05 -12.26
N GLY A 35 -0.60 14.00 -10.98
CA GLY A 35 -1.27 12.83 -10.44
C GLY A 35 -2.15 13.11 -9.23
N HIS A 36 -2.93 12.10 -8.90
CA HIS A 36 -3.77 12.03 -7.73
C HIS A 36 -3.43 10.78 -6.95
N SER A 37 -3.25 10.89 -5.64
CA SER A 37 -3.09 9.73 -4.79
C SER A 37 -4.07 9.77 -3.65
N ASN A 38 -4.68 8.62 -3.39
CA ASN A 38 -5.48 8.38 -2.20
C ASN A 38 -4.73 7.52 -1.18
N PHE A 39 -3.41 7.44 -1.29
CA PHE A 39 -2.55 6.64 -0.42
C PHE A 39 -1.14 7.22 -0.47
N TRP A 40 -0.86 8.17 0.43
CA TRP A 40 0.39 8.91 0.43
C TRP A 40 1.17 8.58 1.70
N LEU A 41 2.25 7.82 1.53
CA LEU A 41 3.07 7.40 2.65
C LEU A 41 4.13 8.46 2.98
N ILE A 42 4.10 8.97 4.20
CA ILE A 42 5.03 9.99 4.68
C ILE A 42 6.11 9.32 5.53
N GLY A 43 7.37 9.41 5.09
CA GLY A 43 8.51 8.99 5.90
C GLY A 43 8.73 9.93 7.06
N LEU A 44 8.95 9.35 8.25
CA LEU A 44 9.11 10.10 9.49
C LEU A 44 10.57 10.55 9.67
N THR A 45 10.77 11.83 9.94
CA THR A 45 12.10 12.32 10.32
C THR A 45 12.35 12.13 11.83
N ALA A 46 13.62 12.24 12.24
CA ALA A 46 13.97 12.25 13.66
C ALA A 46 13.27 13.40 14.43
N ASP A 47 13.04 14.53 13.77
CA ASP A 47 12.37 15.69 14.35
C ASP A 47 10.88 15.41 14.57
N ASP A 48 10.21 14.71 13.65
CA ASP A 48 8.81 14.31 13.81
C ASP A 48 8.62 13.42 15.03
N LEU A 49 9.50 12.42 15.19
CA LEU A 49 9.49 11.53 16.36
C LEU A 49 9.81 12.27 17.66
N ALA A 50 10.70 13.27 17.62
CA ALA A 50 11.02 14.10 18.79
C ALA A 50 9.84 14.97 19.20
N ARG A 51 9.15 15.61 18.24
CA ARG A 51 7.92 16.39 18.48
C ARG A 51 6.82 15.52 19.07
N TYR A 52 6.64 14.30 18.55
CA TYR A 52 5.65 13.35 19.05
C TYR A 52 5.89 13.00 20.52
N LYS A 53 7.12 12.62 20.87
CA LYS A 53 7.51 12.30 22.25
C LYS A 53 7.38 13.48 23.21
N ALA A 54 7.52 14.70 22.69
CA ALA A 54 7.35 15.93 23.45
C ALA A 54 5.89 16.43 23.53
N ASN A 55 4.92 15.70 22.95
CA ASN A 55 3.53 16.14 22.77
C ASN A 55 3.40 17.50 22.06
N GLN A 56 4.24 17.71 21.04
CA GLN A 56 4.30 18.93 20.22
C GLN A 56 3.76 18.71 18.80
N THR A 57 3.12 17.58 18.55
CA THR A 57 2.43 17.26 17.30
C THR A 57 1.02 17.82 17.28
N THR A 58 0.49 18.11 16.09
CA THR A 58 -0.94 18.37 15.91
C THR A 58 -1.77 17.11 16.15
N VAL A 59 -3.09 17.25 16.21
CA VAL A 59 -4.01 16.09 16.32
C VAL A 59 -3.85 15.16 15.12
N ASP A 60 -3.70 15.70 13.92
CA ASP A 60 -3.56 14.91 12.69
C ASP A 60 -2.21 14.19 12.65
N GLU A 61 -1.10 14.87 12.99
CA GLU A 61 0.23 14.25 13.09
C GLU A 61 0.25 13.13 14.14
N THR A 62 -0.40 13.35 15.28
CA THR A 62 -0.54 12.35 16.35
C THR A 62 -1.35 11.13 15.87
N THR A 63 -2.42 11.37 15.12
CA THR A 63 -3.26 10.30 14.56
C THR A 63 -2.47 9.46 13.56
N TYR A 64 -1.80 10.10 12.60
CA TYR A 64 -0.96 9.44 11.60
C TYR A 64 0.11 8.56 12.25
N LEU A 65 0.83 9.11 13.24
CA LEU A 65 1.90 8.39 13.93
C LEU A 65 1.38 7.16 14.68
N ASN A 66 0.24 7.27 15.36
CA ASN A 66 -0.39 6.15 16.06
C ASN A 66 -0.86 5.06 15.10
N ASN A 67 -1.49 5.43 13.99
CA ASN A 67 -1.97 4.47 13.01
C ASN A 67 -0.80 3.77 12.31
N LEU A 68 0.24 4.51 11.94
CA LEU A 68 1.47 3.96 11.35
C LEU A 68 2.16 2.99 12.31
N GLU A 69 2.29 3.34 13.60
CA GLU A 69 2.82 2.43 14.62
C GLU A 69 1.98 1.16 14.72
N ASN A 70 0.65 1.29 14.82
CA ASN A 70 -0.27 0.17 14.85
C ASN A 70 -0.14 -0.73 13.61
N TYR A 71 0.00 -0.14 12.41
CA TYR A 71 0.20 -0.90 11.19
C TYR A 71 1.51 -1.70 11.23
N ILE A 72 2.62 -1.07 11.62
CA ILE A 72 3.94 -1.70 11.69
C ILE A 72 3.93 -2.85 12.71
N THR A 73 3.29 -2.67 13.87
CA THR A 73 3.30 -3.66 14.96
C THR A 73 2.28 -4.78 14.75
N ASN A 74 1.07 -4.46 14.31
CA ASN A 74 -0.08 -5.37 14.39
C ASN A 74 -0.60 -5.83 13.02
N SER A 75 -0.68 -4.95 12.02
CA SER A 75 -1.34 -5.24 10.73
C SER A 75 -0.39 -5.68 9.61
N SER A 76 0.91 -5.42 9.71
CA SER A 76 1.87 -5.69 8.64
C SER A 76 2.25 -7.18 8.45
N GLY A 77 1.58 -8.11 9.15
CA GLY A 77 1.90 -9.54 9.12
C GLY A 77 1.77 -10.17 7.72
N TYR A 78 0.71 -9.84 6.99
CA TYR A 78 0.50 -10.32 5.61
C TYR A 78 1.66 -9.90 4.70
N ARG A 79 2.09 -8.62 4.82
CA ARG A 79 3.17 -8.03 4.04
C ARG A 79 4.49 -8.73 4.35
N LYS A 80 4.83 -8.94 5.63
CA LYS A 80 6.07 -9.62 6.04
C LYS A 80 6.15 -11.06 5.51
N MET A 81 5.04 -11.80 5.50
CA MET A 81 4.98 -13.13 4.89
C MET A 81 5.20 -13.09 3.37
N GLN A 82 4.56 -12.15 2.67
CA GLN A 82 4.70 -11.97 1.23
C GLN A 82 6.10 -11.48 0.82
N GLN A 83 6.77 -10.68 1.66
CA GLN A 83 8.14 -10.23 1.44
C GLN A 83 9.16 -11.38 1.53
N THR A 84 8.95 -12.32 2.45
CA THR A 84 9.95 -13.36 2.79
C THR A 84 9.71 -14.66 2.02
N HIS A 85 8.48 -15.18 2.05
CA HIS A 85 8.12 -16.51 1.56
C HIS A 85 6.91 -16.52 0.61
N PRO A 86 6.85 -15.66 -0.43
CA PRO A 86 5.66 -15.53 -1.28
C PRO A 86 5.31 -16.82 -2.04
N LEU A 87 6.31 -17.61 -2.43
CA LEU A 87 6.08 -18.86 -3.17
C LEU A 87 5.47 -19.94 -2.26
N VAL A 88 6.00 -20.08 -1.05
CA VAL A 88 5.47 -21.04 -0.06
C VAL A 88 4.03 -20.66 0.30
N LEU A 89 3.78 -19.36 0.53
CA LEU A 89 2.44 -18.85 0.80
C LEU A 89 1.49 -19.12 -0.37
N ALA A 90 1.92 -18.91 -1.62
CA ALA A 90 1.11 -19.18 -2.80
C ALA A 90 0.69 -20.66 -2.87
N TYR A 91 1.64 -21.59 -2.70
CA TYR A 91 1.32 -23.03 -2.67
C TYR A 91 0.32 -23.38 -1.56
N ALA A 92 0.54 -22.86 -0.34
CA ALA A 92 -0.31 -23.15 0.80
C ALA A 92 -1.75 -22.64 0.61
N LEU A 93 -1.93 -21.45 0.01
CA LEU A 93 -3.25 -20.88 -0.17
C LEU A 93 -3.99 -21.41 -1.42
N THR A 94 -3.26 -21.76 -2.49
CA THR A 94 -3.87 -22.32 -3.71
C THR A 94 -4.52 -23.67 -3.45
N ASP A 95 -3.95 -24.50 -2.56
CA ASP A 95 -4.52 -25.81 -2.19
C ASP A 95 -5.78 -25.69 -1.33
N LEU A 96 -6.08 -24.49 -0.80
CA LEU A 96 -7.22 -24.20 0.07
C LEU A 96 -7.96 -22.93 -0.39
N PRO A 97 -8.82 -22.99 -1.42
CA PRO A 97 -9.53 -21.82 -1.95
C PRO A 97 -10.31 -21.00 -0.90
N PRO A 98 -11.02 -21.61 0.07
CA PRO A 98 -11.63 -20.85 1.16
C PRO A 98 -10.59 -20.14 2.06
N GLY A 99 -9.41 -20.74 2.24
CA GLY A 99 -8.29 -20.14 2.96
C GLY A 99 -7.75 -18.90 2.25
N TYR A 100 -7.58 -18.96 0.93
CA TYR A 100 -7.20 -17.78 0.14
C TYR A 100 -8.28 -16.68 0.19
N ALA A 101 -9.56 -17.06 0.16
CA ALA A 101 -10.66 -16.10 0.31
C ALA A 101 -10.63 -15.40 1.68
N MET A 102 -10.38 -16.14 2.75
CA MET A 102 -10.22 -15.58 4.09
C MET A 102 -8.98 -14.69 4.20
N TRP A 103 -7.89 -15.03 3.49
CA TRP A 103 -6.68 -14.22 3.44
C TRP A 103 -6.91 -12.85 2.77
N ILE A 104 -7.64 -12.81 1.65
CA ILE A 104 -8.04 -11.54 1.01
C ILE A 104 -8.96 -10.76 1.94
N TYR A 105 -9.98 -11.42 2.49
CA TYR A 105 -10.94 -10.79 3.39
C TYR A 105 -10.25 -10.13 4.60
N SER A 106 -9.30 -10.82 5.25
CA SER A 106 -8.62 -10.28 6.43
C SER A 106 -7.85 -9.00 6.10
N ILE A 107 -7.16 -8.96 4.96
CA ILE A 107 -6.42 -7.77 4.53
C ILE A 107 -7.40 -6.63 4.20
N MET A 108 -8.48 -6.92 3.48
CA MET A 108 -9.45 -5.91 3.09
C MET A 108 -10.20 -5.31 4.28
N ARG A 109 -10.54 -6.10 5.30
CA ARG A 109 -11.25 -5.58 6.48
C ARG A 109 -10.40 -4.69 7.37
N GLU A 110 -9.09 -4.85 7.36
CA GLU A 110 -8.18 -3.94 8.09
C GLU A 110 -8.09 -2.54 7.46
N ALA A 111 -8.43 -2.40 6.18
CA ALA A 111 -8.24 -1.17 5.41
C ALA A 111 -9.57 -0.50 4.99
N VAL A 112 -10.66 -0.77 5.71
CA VAL A 112 -11.99 -0.24 5.38
C VAL A 112 -12.67 0.29 6.64
N ASP A 113 -13.42 1.38 6.48
CA ASP A 113 -14.24 1.97 7.53
C ASP A 113 -15.09 0.88 8.22
N PRO A 114 -14.91 0.68 9.54
CA PRO A 114 -15.58 -0.37 10.29
C PRO A 114 -17.10 -0.16 10.42
N SER A 115 -17.60 1.04 10.12
CA SER A 115 -19.05 1.32 10.07
C SER A 115 -19.73 0.82 8.81
N LEU A 116 -18.96 0.49 7.76
CA LEU A 116 -19.49 -0.06 6.52
C LEU A 116 -19.82 -1.55 6.66
N PRO A 117 -20.89 -2.02 5.99
CA PRO A 117 -21.27 -3.43 6.05
C PRO A 117 -20.19 -4.32 5.44
N ASP A 118 -20.08 -5.55 5.97
CA ASP A 118 -19.24 -6.57 5.37
C ASP A 118 -19.72 -6.93 3.96
N TRP A 119 -18.79 -7.38 3.13
CA TRP A 119 -19.09 -7.89 1.80
C TRP A 119 -19.81 -9.24 1.86
N THR A 120 -20.64 -9.49 0.86
CA THR A 120 -21.29 -10.79 0.72
C THR A 120 -20.27 -11.88 0.39
N ALA A 121 -20.61 -13.13 0.69
CA ALA A 121 -19.78 -14.27 0.30
C ALA A 121 -19.50 -14.28 -1.21
N ASP A 122 -20.50 -13.94 -2.03
CA ASP A 122 -20.35 -13.87 -3.48
C ASP A 122 -19.31 -12.83 -3.92
N GLN A 123 -19.26 -11.67 -3.26
CA GLN A 123 -18.25 -10.63 -3.55
C GLN A 123 -16.84 -11.12 -3.22
N ILE A 124 -16.65 -11.69 -2.02
CA ILE A 124 -15.36 -12.23 -1.59
C ILE A 124 -14.90 -13.36 -2.50
N ILE A 125 -15.80 -14.29 -2.86
CA ILE A 125 -15.50 -15.38 -3.79
C ILE A 125 -15.11 -14.82 -5.15
N THR A 126 -15.88 -13.88 -5.69
CA THR A 126 -15.62 -13.27 -7.00
C THR A 126 -14.22 -12.65 -7.05
N TRP A 127 -13.87 -11.81 -6.07
CA TRP A 127 -12.56 -11.17 -6.03
C TRP A 127 -11.44 -12.19 -5.81
N SER A 128 -11.65 -13.19 -4.97
CA SER A 128 -10.65 -14.23 -4.71
C SER A 128 -10.36 -15.07 -5.94
N LEU A 129 -11.39 -15.40 -6.73
CA LEU A 129 -11.24 -16.15 -7.97
C LEU A 129 -10.44 -15.38 -9.04
N MET A 130 -10.52 -14.04 -9.06
CA MET A 130 -9.70 -13.23 -9.98
C MET A 130 -8.19 -13.46 -9.79
N TYR A 131 -7.76 -13.83 -8.58
CA TYR A 131 -6.37 -14.19 -8.31
C TYR A 131 -6.11 -15.69 -8.48
N LEU A 132 -6.99 -16.54 -7.94
CA LEU A 132 -6.77 -18.00 -7.93
C LEU A 132 -6.70 -18.60 -9.35
N ILE A 133 -7.54 -18.11 -10.28
CA ILE A 133 -7.58 -18.63 -11.67
C ILE A 133 -6.24 -18.44 -12.39
N HIS A 134 -5.51 -17.36 -12.07
CA HIS A 134 -4.27 -16.98 -12.74
C HIS A 134 -3.00 -17.37 -11.98
N ASP A 135 -3.15 -18.17 -10.91
CA ASP A 135 -2.12 -18.41 -9.89
C ASP A 135 -1.81 -17.15 -9.04
N PRO A 136 -1.99 -17.19 -7.71
CA PRO A 136 -1.85 -16.01 -6.87
C PRO A 136 -0.38 -15.58 -6.63
N TYR A 137 0.61 -16.37 -7.05
CA TYR A 137 2.02 -16.10 -6.76
C TYR A 137 2.47 -14.73 -7.27
N ALA A 138 2.04 -14.32 -8.46
CA ALA A 138 2.41 -13.02 -9.01
C ALA A 138 1.96 -11.86 -8.10
N GLY A 139 0.74 -11.94 -7.57
CA GLY A 139 0.20 -10.95 -6.64
C GLY A 139 0.90 -10.97 -5.28
N LEU A 140 1.26 -12.16 -4.78
CA LEU A 140 1.94 -12.30 -3.49
C LEU A 140 3.43 -11.91 -3.56
N ARG A 141 4.08 -12.10 -4.71
CA ARG A 141 5.52 -11.79 -4.90
C ARG A 141 5.79 -10.29 -4.94
N ILE A 142 4.84 -9.44 -5.33
CA ILE A 142 5.08 -8.01 -5.53
C ILE A 142 5.69 -7.33 -4.31
N GLN A 143 5.27 -7.71 -3.11
CA GLN A 143 5.79 -7.18 -1.84
C GLN A 143 7.30 -7.46 -1.70
N LYS A 144 7.76 -8.64 -2.13
CA LYS A 144 9.17 -9.00 -2.11
C LYS A 144 10.00 -8.14 -3.07
N GLU A 145 9.50 -7.91 -4.27
CA GLU A 145 10.18 -7.08 -5.27
C GLU A 145 10.23 -5.62 -4.84
N MET A 146 9.12 -5.10 -4.32
CA MET A 146 9.06 -3.74 -3.80
C MET A 146 9.98 -3.53 -2.61
N LEU A 147 10.14 -4.53 -1.73
CA LEU A 147 11.14 -4.47 -0.66
C LEU A 147 12.57 -4.38 -1.23
N ALA A 148 12.90 -5.18 -2.25
CA ALA A 148 14.23 -5.16 -2.86
C ALA A 148 14.56 -3.80 -3.50
N GLU A 149 13.54 -3.08 -3.99
CA GLU A 149 13.65 -1.73 -4.56
C GLU A 149 13.56 -0.60 -3.51
N GLY A 150 13.50 -0.93 -2.21
CA GLY A 150 13.42 0.06 -1.12
C GLY A 150 12.07 0.78 -1.02
N ALA A 151 11.02 0.25 -1.64
CA ALA A 151 9.72 0.91 -1.73
C ALA A 151 8.96 0.98 -0.39
N PHE A 152 9.46 0.32 0.66
CA PHE A 152 8.93 0.36 2.02
C PHE A 152 9.83 1.13 2.99
N ALA A 153 10.84 1.86 2.51
CA ALA A 153 11.75 2.65 3.36
C ALA A 153 11.03 3.57 4.36
N PRO A 154 9.88 4.20 4.07
CA PRO A 154 9.14 4.99 5.06
C PRO A 154 8.57 4.19 6.24
N LEU A 155 8.39 2.88 6.06
CA LEU A 155 7.90 1.96 7.10
C LEU A 155 9.03 1.34 7.92
N GLU A 156 10.29 1.59 7.57
CA GLU A 156 11.47 1.05 8.25
C GLU A 156 11.90 1.95 9.41
N GLU A 157 12.63 1.37 10.37
CA GLU A 157 13.23 2.12 11.47
C GLU A 157 14.17 3.20 10.92
N GLY A 158 13.84 4.46 11.19
CA GLY A 158 14.55 5.63 10.67
C GLY A 158 13.83 6.41 9.57
N GLY A 159 12.66 5.92 9.11
CA GLY A 159 11.69 6.69 8.32
C GLY A 159 12.26 7.20 6.99
N GLY A 160 12.72 6.28 6.15
CA GLY A 160 13.22 6.60 4.81
C GLY A 160 12.18 7.30 3.93
N LEU A 161 12.63 7.94 2.85
CA LEU A 161 11.76 8.70 1.97
C LEU A 161 11.57 8.00 0.63
N LEU A 162 10.35 8.00 0.13
CA LEU A 162 10.11 7.69 -1.28
C LEU A 162 10.68 8.80 -2.18
N PRO A 163 10.98 8.49 -3.45
CA PRO A 163 11.48 9.48 -4.39
C PRO A 163 10.56 10.71 -4.50
N TYR A 164 11.15 11.90 -4.58
CA TYR A 164 10.40 13.16 -4.65
C TYR A 164 9.63 13.28 -5.97
N VAL A 165 8.34 13.62 -5.86
CA VAL A 165 7.44 13.85 -7.00
C VAL A 165 7.40 15.35 -7.29
N LYS A 166 7.95 15.76 -8.44
CA LYS A 166 8.01 17.17 -8.86
C LYS A 166 6.75 17.66 -9.57
N GLN A 167 5.91 16.73 -10.02
CA GLN A 167 4.67 17.02 -10.73
C GLN A 167 3.61 17.57 -9.76
N PRO A 168 2.61 18.31 -10.23
CA PRO A 168 1.44 18.64 -9.42
C PRO A 168 0.76 17.37 -8.90
N VAL A 169 0.60 17.28 -7.58
CA VAL A 169 -0.06 16.16 -6.90
C VAL A 169 -1.28 16.65 -6.14
N ALA A 170 -2.40 15.98 -6.35
CA ALA A 170 -3.55 16.05 -5.46
C ALA A 170 -3.52 14.83 -4.51
N ILE A 171 -3.77 15.05 -3.22
CA ILE A 171 -3.87 13.99 -2.22
C ILE A 171 -5.30 13.95 -1.68
N SER A 172 -5.86 12.76 -1.55
CA SER A 172 -7.11 12.52 -0.83
C SER A 172 -6.85 11.58 0.34
N GLU A 173 -6.96 12.13 1.54
CA GLU A 173 -6.74 11.41 2.78
C GLU A 173 -8.08 10.84 3.29
N PHE A 174 -8.07 9.57 3.70
CA PHE A 174 -9.24 8.89 4.23
C PHE A 174 -8.95 8.46 5.68
N PRO A 175 -9.88 8.69 6.63
CA PRO A 175 -9.63 8.51 8.06
C PRO A 175 -9.42 7.05 8.50
N TYR A 176 -9.76 6.10 7.64
CA TYR A 176 -9.60 4.65 7.88
C TYR A 176 -8.67 4.01 6.86
N ASP A 177 -7.77 4.80 6.25
CA ASP A 177 -6.62 4.27 5.54
C ASP A 177 -5.62 3.65 6.53
N LEU A 178 -4.59 2.97 6.05
CA LEU A 178 -3.65 2.19 6.88
C LEU A 178 -2.82 3.04 7.86
N TRP A 179 -2.73 4.36 7.67
CA TRP A 179 -2.03 5.32 8.53
C TRP A 179 -2.71 6.69 8.53
#